data_AF-A0A0C3C3Q7-F1
#
_entry.id   AF-A0A0C3C3Q7-F1
#
_cell.length_a   1.000
_cell.length_b   1.000
_cell.length_c   1.000
_cell.angle_alpha   90.00
_cell.angle_beta   90.00
_cell.angle_gamma   90.00
#
_symmetry.space_group_name_H-M   'P 1'
#
loop_
_entity.id
_entity.type
_entity.pdbx_description
1 polymer ?
#
loop_
_entity_poly.entity_id
_entity_poly.type
_entity_poly.pdbx_seq_one_letter_code
_entity_poly.pdbx_strand_id
1 'polypeptide(L)'
;MACERRCDIRSGPPCNKCKRLKQQCTLFFRQGGMTAKWSDQLNTPRKAHLLDNDTDSLKNMLTRAPLSRVGLVSYLGAAPSGLHLLVSSKDNMTGMVHYPLPQGAYDAEINQKRIDILHQVDAFELPPKSLRDELVDLFFKWVAPIIPVINKTQFMRRYHNIKNPPSLLLQQAVLLAGSKVCTNSQLIDANHPTAPRGLAFYKRAKALYDANYEGNRVIVIQALVLVGWYCAEDITQDAFYWTSLATKRAYSIGMHRNGDNLNKNQKKLWKRIWWTLFTRDRSIAVTRRRPVSISTGDYDVESICKDDFIESDNGVSGDPLHVQFFLQYVKICKITGYVLSQCYSVEGSTEPANPGDCGKALTDWLQNCPPELFWGETKHNFWSALLHGNYYSQIEARKT
;
A
#
# COMPACT_ATOMS: atom_id res chain seq x y z
N MET A 1 0.52 41.94 -33.65
CA MET A 1 0.66 42.77 -32.44
C MET A 1 1.07 41.86 -31.30
N ALA A 2 2.29 42.01 -30.78
CA ALA A 2 2.79 41.21 -29.65
C ALA A 2 2.05 41.60 -28.36
N CYS A 3 1.86 40.64 -27.45
CA CYS A 3 1.12 40.89 -26.21
C CYS A 3 1.98 41.75 -25.25
N GLU A 4 1.48 42.93 -24.85
CA GLU A 4 2.20 43.87 -23.96
C GLU A 4 2.26 43.42 -22.48
N ARG A 5 1.72 42.26 -22.10
CA ARG A 5 1.64 41.83 -20.68
C ARG A 5 2.04 40.38 -20.44
N ARG A 6 2.71 40.16 -19.29
CA ARG A 6 3.36 38.90 -18.84
C ARG A 6 2.38 37.71 -18.83
N CYS A 7 2.75 36.59 -19.45
CA CYS A 7 2.07 35.30 -19.26
C CYS A 7 3.07 34.26 -18.72
N ASP A 8 2.69 33.53 -17.65
CA ASP A 8 3.58 32.67 -16.85
C ASP A 8 3.73 31.23 -17.38
N ILE A 9 3.28 30.95 -18.61
CA ILE A 9 3.39 29.62 -19.22
C ILE A 9 4.83 29.43 -19.74
N ARG A 10 5.53 28.42 -19.20
CA ARG A 10 6.93 28.10 -19.59
C ARG A 10 7.04 27.33 -20.92
N SER A 11 6.01 26.59 -21.32
CA SER A 11 5.85 25.97 -22.65
C SER A 11 4.43 25.41 -22.80
N GLY A 12 3.87 25.43 -24.02
CA GLY A 12 2.54 24.87 -24.32
C GLY A 12 1.61 25.84 -25.04
N PRO A 13 0.32 25.46 -25.24
CA PRO A 13 -0.66 26.28 -25.96
C PRO A 13 -0.87 27.64 -25.28
N PRO A 14 -1.25 28.68 -26.05
CA PRO A 14 -1.37 30.04 -25.52
C PRO A 14 -2.40 30.10 -24.38
N CYS A 15 -2.08 30.87 -23.33
CA CYS A 15 -2.96 31.02 -22.17
C CYS A 15 -4.36 31.49 -22.60
N ASN A 16 -5.41 31.04 -21.89
CA ASN A 16 -6.82 31.30 -22.23
C ASN A 16 -7.12 32.77 -22.56
N LYS A 17 -6.42 33.69 -21.91
CA LYS A 17 -6.54 35.14 -22.14
C LYS A 17 -5.95 35.59 -23.49
N CYS A 18 -4.76 35.11 -23.86
CA CYS A 18 -4.16 35.39 -25.17
C CYS A 18 -4.93 34.71 -26.31
N LYS A 19 -5.45 33.50 -26.06
CA LYS A 19 -6.35 32.79 -26.97
C LYS A 19 -7.63 33.61 -27.27
N ARG A 20 -8.22 34.25 -26.25
CA ARG A 20 -9.42 35.09 -26.41
C ARG A 20 -9.16 36.37 -27.21
N LEU A 21 -7.96 36.95 -27.09
CA LEU A 21 -7.57 38.20 -27.74
C LEU A 21 -6.92 38.01 -29.12
N LYS A 22 -6.82 36.76 -29.60
CA LYS A 22 -6.13 36.39 -30.85
C LYS A 22 -4.70 36.95 -30.93
N GLN A 23 -3.99 36.97 -29.81
CA GLN A 23 -2.60 37.43 -29.72
C GLN A 23 -1.67 36.24 -29.44
N GLN A 24 -0.45 36.30 -29.98
CA GLN A 24 0.57 35.28 -29.75
C GLN A 24 1.22 35.49 -28.37
N CYS A 25 1.35 34.43 -27.57
CA CYS A 25 2.06 34.48 -26.30
C CYS A 25 3.56 34.68 -26.56
N THR A 26 4.10 35.81 -26.12
CA THR A 26 5.54 36.09 -26.12
C THR A 26 6.14 35.76 -24.75
N LEU A 27 7.06 34.79 -24.73
CA LEU A 27 7.79 34.40 -23.51
C LEU A 27 8.66 35.58 -23.07
N PHE A 28 8.46 36.08 -21.85
CA PHE A 28 9.32 37.10 -21.27
C PHE A 28 10.38 36.44 -20.37
N PHE A 29 11.52 36.08 -20.94
CA PHE A 29 12.70 35.79 -20.14
C PHE A 29 13.31 37.12 -19.70
N ARG A 30 13.47 37.32 -18.39
CA ARG A 30 14.06 38.53 -17.82
C ARG A 30 15.56 38.56 -18.22
N GLN A 31 15.88 39.12 -19.39
CA GLN A 31 17.25 39.43 -19.76
C GLN A 31 17.74 40.56 -18.84
N GLY A 32 18.73 40.23 -18.00
CA GLY A 32 19.65 41.18 -17.36
C GLY A 32 19.06 42.43 -16.71
N GLY A 33 18.76 42.35 -15.41
CA GLY A 33 18.36 43.52 -14.64
C GLY A 33 18.03 43.18 -13.20
N MET A 34 18.96 42.51 -12.51
CA MET A 34 19.04 42.59 -11.05
C MET A 34 19.45 44.02 -10.70
N THR A 35 18.50 44.94 -10.60
CA THR A 35 18.74 46.20 -9.91
C THR A 35 18.66 45.93 -8.41
N ALA A 36 19.85 45.72 -7.85
CA ALA A 36 20.28 46.15 -6.53
C ALA A 36 19.18 46.33 -5.48
N LYS A 37 18.89 45.24 -4.76
CA LYS A 37 18.44 45.24 -3.34
C LYS A 37 18.24 43.83 -2.77
N TRP A 38 18.18 42.80 -3.63
CA TRP A 38 18.05 41.40 -3.23
C TRP A 38 19.30 40.54 -3.49
N SER A 39 20.31 41.04 -4.20
CA SER A 39 21.55 40.31 -4.50
C SER A 39 22.58 40.39 -3.36
N ASP A 40 22.67 41.51 -2.66
CA ASP A 40 23.72 41.72 -1.65
C ASP A 40 23.43 40.96 -0.35
N GLN A 41 22.20 40.48 -0.16
CA GLN A 41 21.83 39.63 0.99
C GLN A 41 21.95 38.12 0.71
N LEU A 42 22.12 37.71 -0.54
CA LEU A 42 22.27 36.30 -0.92
C LEU A 42 23.74 35.89 -1.17
N ASN A 43 24.63 36.87 -1.39
CA ASN A 43 26.07 36.64 -1.57
C ASN A 43 26.93 36.90 -0.32
N THR A 44 26.38 37.48 0.74
CA THR A 44 26.91 37.15 2.06
C THR A 44 26.54 35.70 2.32
N PRO A 45 27.49 34.77 2.55
CA PRO A 45 27.13 33.55 3.23
C PRO A 45 26.58 34.02 4.57
N ARG A 46 25.24 34.10 4.70
CA ARG A 46 24.65 33.88 6.00
C ARG A 46 25.13 32.48 6.31
N LYS A 47 26.21 32.39 7.09
CA LYS A 47 26.42 31.23 7.93
C LYS A 47 25.07 31.11 8.61
N ALA A 48 24.26 30.17 8.13
CA ALA A 48 23.22 29.67 8.96
C ALA A 48 24.01 29.19 10.17
N HIS A 49 23.98 29.97 11.25
CA HIS A 49 24.20 29.42 12.57
C HIS A 49 23.00 28.52 12.82
N LEU A 50 22.90 27.44 12.04
CA LEU A 50 22.48 26.17 12.58
C LEU A 50 23.51 25.99 13.69
N LEU A 51 23.06 26.15 14.93
CA LEU A 51 23.87 25.72 16.06
C LEU A 51 24.31 24.31 15.67
N ASP A 52 25.62 24.05 15.58
CA ASP A 52 26.11 22.72 15.18
C ASP A 52 25.41 21.62 15.99
N ASN A 53 25.06 21.95 17.25
CA ASN A 53 24.20 21.19 18.17
C ASN A 53 22.81 20.78 17.62
N ASP A 54 22.09 21.62 16.87
CA ASP A 54 20.75 21.30 16.36
C ASP A 54 20.80 20.37 15.14
N THR A 55 21.78 20.57 14.26
CA THR A 55 22.03 19.63 13.16
C THR A 55 22.55 18.31 13.69
N ASP A 56 23.38 18.31 14.72
CA ASP A 56 23.89 17.08 15.33
C ASP A 56 22.80 16.36 16.13
N SER A 57 21.87 17.08 16.76
CA SER A 57 20.65 16.51 17.36
C SER A 57 19.78 15.79 16.31
N LEU A 58 19.46 16.43 15.18
CA LEU A 58 18.69 15.81 14.09
C LEU A 58 19.43 14.63 13.44
N LYS A 59 20.75 14.71 13.27
CA LYS A 59 21.59 13.59 12.78
C LYS A 59 21.65 12.44 13.78
N ASN A 60 21.69 12.72 15.08
CA ASN A 60 21.69 11.71 16.14
C ASN A 60 20.32 11.02 16.26
N MET A 61 19.21 11.74 16.00
CA MET A 61 17.88 11.13 15.89
C MET A 61 17.74 10.22 14.66
N LEU A 62 18.42 10.54 13.57
CA LEU A 62 18.47 9.74 12.33
C LEU A 62 19.68 8.79 12.34
N THR A 63 19.86 8.10 13.46
CA THR A 63 21.03 7.26 13.73
C THR A 63 21.13 6.13 12.71
N ARG A 64 22.34 5.96 12.16
CA ARG A 64 22.68 4.87 11.24
C ARG A 64 22.79 3.56 12.02
N ALA A 65 21.68 2.84 12.20
CA ALA A 65 21.68 1.49 12.75
C ALA A 65 21.26 0.46 11.68
N PRO A 66 21.81 -0.76 11.71
CA PRO A 66 21.26 -1.87 10.95
C PRO A 66 19.75 -1.99 11.20
N LEU A 67 18.96 -2.33 10.18
CA LEU A 67 17.51 -2.52 10.30
C LEU A 67 17.21 -3.76 11.16
N SER A 68 17.39 -3.65 12.48
CA SER A 68 17.19 -4.74 13.44
C SER A 68 15.70 -5.04 13.64
N ARG A 69 14.84 -4.02 13.51
CA ARG A 69 13.38 -4.12 13.67
C ARG A 69 12.64 -3.43 12.52
N VAL A 70 12.23 -4.23 11.55
CA VAL A 70 11.55 -3.79 10.32
C VAL A 70 10.23 -3.02 10.56
N GLY A 71 9.57 -3.25 11.69
CA GLY A 71 8.39 -2.50 12.11
C GLY A 71 8.65 -1.06 12.55
N LEU A 72 9.92 -0.66 12.71
CA LEU A 72 10.36 0.61 13.28
C LEU A 72 11.28 1.39 12.33
N VAL A 73 10.89 1.41 11.05
CA VAL A 73 11.65 2.05 9.97
C VAL A 73 10.83 3.19 9.38
N SER A 74 11.53 4.24 8.93
CA SER A 74 10.96 5.34 8.15
C SER A 74 11.71 5.51 6.84
N TYR A 75 10.99 5.89 5.80
CA TYR A 75 11.55 6.26 4.50
C TYR A 75 11.59 7.79 4.37
N LEU A 76 12.77 8.35 4.07
CA LEU A 76 12.98 9.81 3.98
C LEU A 76 13.09 10.32 2.53
N GLY A 77 12.73 9.49 1.55
CA GLY A 77 12.86 9.81 0.13
C GLY A 77 14.19 9.33 -0.47
N ALA A 78 14.16 9.05 -1.78
CA ALA A 78 15.36 8.88 -2.58
C ALA A 78 16.00 10.24 -2.87
N ALA A 79 17.32 10.26 -3.04
CA ALA A 79 18.02 11.46 -3.48
C ALA A 79 17.47 11.92 -4.86
N PRO A 80 17.28 13.24 -5.07
CA PRO A 80 17.49 14.34 -4.14
C PRO A 80 16.21 14.72 -3.36
N SER A 81 16.05 14.25 -2.12
CA SER A 81 15.05 14.78 -1.18
C SER A 81 15.69 15.82 -0.24
N GLY A 82 14.92 16.84 0.19
CA GLY A 82 15.43 17.87 1.09
C GLY A 82 15.97 17.33 2.42
N LEU A 83 15.35 16.26 2.93
CA LEU A 83 15.83 15.54 4.11
C LEU A 83 17.09 14.72 3.82
N HIS A 84 17.16 14.05 2.66
CA HIS A 84 18.36 13.34 2.24
C HIS A 84 19.57 14.28 2.19
N LEU A 85 19.43 15.50 1.65
CA LEU A 85 20.52 16.49 1.60
C LEU A 85 21.06 16.86 2.98
N LEU A 86 20.19 16.96 3.99
CA LEU A 86 20.58 17.26 5.37
C LEU A 86 21.34 16.10 6.02
N VAL A 87 20.99 14.86 5.66
CA VAL A 87 21.62 13.64 6.21
C VAL A 87 22.88 13.23 5.44
N SER A 88 22.94 13.49 4.14
CA SER A 88 24.03 13.08 3.24
C SER A 88 25.18 14.09 3.15
N SER A 89 25.13 15.21 3.88
CA SER A 89 26.05 16.35 3.74
C SER A 89 27.53 16.05 4.06
N LYS A 90 27.91 14.87 4.57
CA LYS A 90 29.33 14.57 4.89
C LYS A 90 29.86 13.24 4.40
N ASP A 91 29.02 12.26 4.04
CA ASP A 91 29.49 10.94 3.64
C ASP A 91 28.93 10.54 2.27
N ASN A 92 29.82 10.01 1.44
CA ASN A 92 29.63 9.61 0.04
C ASN A 92 28.70 8.37 -0.10
N MET A 93 27.53 8.39 0.53
CA MET A 93 26.59 7.27 0.64
C MET A 93 25.39 7.49 -0.29
N THR A 94 25.63 7.31 -1.58
CA THR A 94 24.58 7.28 -2.60
C THR A 94 23.71 6.04 -2.41
N GLY A 95 22.42 6.21 -2.05
CA GLY A 95 21.40 5.15 -2.20
C GLY A 95 20.70 4.63 -0.93
N MET A 96 21.04 5.10 0.28
CA MET A 96 20.33 4.68 1.49
C MET A 96 19.06 5.51 1.74
N VAL A 97 17.90 4.85 1.71
CA VAL A 97 16.59 5.53 1.79
C VAL A 97 15.75 5.15 3.02
N HIS A 98 16.16 4.12 3.76
CA HIS A 98 15.51 3.64 4.98
C HIS A 98 16.32 4.00 6.21
N TYR A 99 15.65 4.57 7.22
CA TYR A 99 16.26 5.00 8.47
C TYR A 99 15.51 4.38 9.66
N PRO A 100 16.22 3.86 10.69
CA PRO A 100 15.56 3.41 11.90
C PRO A 100 14.93 4.61 12.62
N LEU A 101 13.80 4.37 13.29
CA LEU A 101 13.19 5.38 14.14
C LEU A 101 13.96 5.52 15.45
N PRO A 102 13.98 6.73 16.05
CA PRO A 102 14.52 6.91 17.40
C PRO A 102 13.89 5.95 18.41
N GLN A 103 14.69 5.43 19.32
CA GLN A 103 14.22 4.61 20.43
C GLN A 103 13.26 5.45 21.30
N GLY A 104 12.06 4.92 21.58
CA GLY A 104 10.99 5.65 22.28
C GLY A 104 10.00 6.42 21.39
N ALA A 105 10.25 6.58 20.09
CA ALA A 105 9.28 7.20 19.16
C ALA A 105 7.96 6.41 19.02
N TYR A 106 7.97 5.15 19.47
CA TYR A 106 6.83 4.24 19.51
C TYR A 106 6.37 3.91 20.94
N ASP A 107 7.15 4.28 21.96
CA ASP A 107 6.83 4.11 23.39
C ASP A 107 6.13 5.36 23.94
N ALA A 108 5.37 6.07 23.11
CA ALA A 108 4.43 7.04 23.62
C ALA A 108 3.40 6.25 24.42
N GLU A 109 3.60 6.16 25.74
CA GLU A 109 2.70 5.49 26.67
C GLU A 109 1.27 5.83 26.27
N ILE A 110 0.50 4.79 25.93
CA ILE A 110 -0.89 4.99 25.56
C ILE A 110 -1.55 5.60 26.79
N ASN A 111 -1.96 6.86 26.67
CA ASN A 111 -2.59 7.58 27.75
C ASN A 111 -3.71 6.72 28.34
N GLN A 112 -3.76 6.61 29.67
CA GLN A 112 -4.78 5.84 30.40
C GLN A 112 -6.19 6.10 29.86
N LYS A 113 -6.52 7.36 29.52
CA LYS A 113 -7.81 7.72 28.93
C LYS A 113 -8.14 6.96 27.64
N ARG A 114 -7.15 6.69 26.78
CA ARG A 114 -7.34 5.90 25.55
C ARG A 114 -7.58 4.43 25.89
N ILE A 115 -6.88 3.89 26.89
CA ILE A 115 -7.10 2.52 27.38
C ILE A 115 -8.52 2.37 27.92
N ASP A 116 -8.98 3.35 28.71
CA ASP A 116 -10.34 3.34 29.26
C ASP A 116 -11.41 3.35 28.15
N ILE A 117 -11.21 4.17 27.10
CA ILE A 117 -12.08 4.18 25.91
C ILE A 117 -12.07 2.81 25.22
N LEU A 118 -10.90 2.17 25.08
CA LEU A 118 -10.77 0.85 24.46
C LEU A 118 -11.53 -0.23 25.24
N HIS A 119 -11.54 -0.14 26.58
CA HIS A 119 -12.37 -1.02 27.42
C HIS A 119 -13.87 -0.76 27.20
N GLN A 120 -14.31 0.50 27.12
CA GLN A 120 -15.72 0.86 26.91
C GLN A 120 -16.27 0.38 25.56
N VAL A 121 -15.43 0.19 24.55
CA VAL A 121 -15.83 -0.30 23.22
C VAL A 121 -15.49 -1.78 22.98
N ASP A 122 -15.17 -2.51 24.05
CA ASP A 122 -14.82 -3.94 24.02
C ASP A 122 -13.68 -4.28 23.05
N ALA A 123 -12.72 -3.36 22.84
CA ALA A 123 -11.65 -3.53 21.86
C ALA A 123 -10.74 -4.74 22.16
N PHE A 124 -10.63 -5.08 23.45
CA PHE A 124 -9.82 -6.19 23.97
C PHE A 124 -10.52 -7.56 23.91
N GLU A 125 -11.83 -7.58 23.64
CA GLU A 125 -12.62 -8.80 23.65
C GLU A 125 -12.37 -9.67 22.41
N LEU A 126 -12.14 -10.96 22.66
CA LEU A 126 -11.99 -11.99 21.63
C LEU A 126 -13.15 -13.01 21.74
N PRO A 127 -13.60 -13.58 20.61
CA PRO A 127 -14.67 -14.57 20.64
C PRO A 127 -14.23 -15.87 21.33
N PRO A 128 -15.19 -16.76 21.66
CA PRO A 128 -14.88 -18.08 22.20
C PRO A 128 -13.83 -18.80 21.33
N LYS A 129 -12.94 -19.57 21.98
CA LYS A 129 -11.80 -20.18 21.30
C LYS A 129 -12.20 -21.03 20.09
N SER A 130 -13.31 -21.77 20.16
CA SER A 130 -13.82 -22.57 19.04
C SER A 130 -14.11 -21.73 17.80
N LEU A 131 -14.88 -20.64 17.95
CA LEU A 131 -15.18 -19.72 16.87
C LEU A 131 -13.90 -19.01 16.38
N ARG A 132 -13.01 -18.63 17.31
CA ARG A 132 -11.74 -18.00 16.96
C ARG A 132 -10.87 -18.90 16.08
N ASP A 133 -10.74 -20.17 16.45
CA ASP A 133 -9.96 -21.18 15.72
C ASP A 133 -10.56 -21.40 14.32
N GLU A 134 -11.89 -21.56 14.23
CA GLU A 134 -12.61 -21.70 12.95
C GLU A 134 -12.37 -20.50 12.01
N LEU A 135 -12.47 -19.27 12.52
CA LEU A 135 -12.26 -18.06 11.74
C LEU A 135 -10.82 -17.92 11.24
N VAL A 136 -9.83 -18.28 12.07
CA VAL A 136 -8.42 -18.26 11.70
C VAL A 136 -8.13 -19.30 10.61
N ASP A 137 -8.70 -20.50 10.71
CA ASP A 137 -8.53 -21.55 9.71
C ASP A 137 -9.18 -21.15 8.38
N LEU A 138 -10.39 -20.60 8.41
CA LEU A 138 -11.08 -20.08 7.23
C LEU A 138 -10.32 -18.93 6.58
N PHE A 139 -9.74 -18.02 7.38
CA PHE A 139 -8.88 -16.95 6.87
C PHE A 139 -7.70 -17.53 6.07
N PHE A 140 -6.94 -18.47 6.63
CA PHE A 140 -5.79 -19.04 5.95
C PHE A 140 -6.16 -19.93 4.75
N LYS A 141 -7.37 -20.50 4.74
CA LYS A 141 -7.85 -21.34 3.65
C LYS A 141 -8.34 -20.50 2.46
N TRP A 142 -9.15 -19.47 2.70
CA TRP A 142 -9.89 -18.79 1.64
C TRP A 142 -9.48 -17.33 1.40
N VAL A 143 -8.92 -16.63 2.39
CA VAL A 143 -8.58 -15.21 2.26
C VAL A 143 -7.09 -15.00 2.04
N ALA A 144 -6.23 -15.69 2.80
CA ALA A 144 -4.78 -15.57 2.68
C ALA A 144 -4.22 -15.87 1.26
N PRO A 145 -4.80 -16.77 0.44
CA PRO A 145 -4.37 -16.94 -0.95
C PRO A 145 -4.56 -15.69 -1.82
N ILE A 146 -5.57 -14.86 -1.52
CA ILE A 146 -5.86 -13.60 -2.22
C ILE A 146 -5.06 -12.45 -1.59
N ILE A 147 -4.85 -12.50 -0.27
CA ILE A 147 -4.20 -11.47 0.54
C ILE A 147 -3.07 -12.12 1.37
N PRO A 148 -1.94 -12.50 0.76
CA PRO A 148 -0.85 -13.24 1.42
C PRO A 148 0.06 -12.35 2.29
N VAL A 149 -0.55 -11.46 3.09
CA VAL A 149 0.13 -10.45 3.88
C VAL A 149 0.66 -10.96 5.21
N ILE A 150 0.29 -12.18 5.63
CA ILE A 150 0.71 -12.80 6.89
C ILE A 150 1.62 -14.00 6.60
N ASN A 151 2.63 -14.22 7.44
CA ASN A 151 3.36 -15.48 7.48
C ASN A 151 2.57 -16.48 8.35
N LYS A 152 1.92 -17.47 7.73
CA LYS A 152 1.04 -18.43 8.40
C LYS A 152 1.80 -19.21 9.48
N THR A 153 2.99 -19.70 9.17
CA THR A 153 3.82 -20.49 10.09
C THR A 153 4.15 -19.70 11.36
N GLN A 154 4.61 -18.45 11.20
CA GLN A 154 4.93 -17.58 12.33
C GLN A 154 3.69 -17.17 13.12
N PHE A 155 2.59 -16.85 12.43
CA PHE A 155 1.33 -16.47 13.06
C PHE A 155 0.76 -17.62 13.89
N MET A 156 0.63 -18.81 13.31
CA MET A 156 0.07 -19.98 13.99
C MET A 156 0.92 -20.42 15.17
N ARG A 157 2.26 -20.35 15.07
CA ARG A 157 3.14 -20.61 16.21
C ARG A 157 2.89 -19.67 17.38
N ARG A 158 2.66 -18.37 17.10
CA ARG A 158 2.32 -17.39 18.14
C ARG A 158 0.89 -17.55 18.64
N TYR A 159 -0.05 -17.87 17.76
CA TYR A 159 -1.46 -18.06 18.07
C TYR A 159 -1.68 -19.18 19.09
N HIS A 160 -0.89 -20.26 19.01
CA HIS A 160 -0.90 -21.34 20.00
C HIS A 160 -0.11 -21.02 21.28
N ASN A 161 0.69 -19.94 21.30
CA ASN A 161 1.52 -19.56 22.44
C ASN A 161 0.84 -18.47 23.27
N ILE A 162 0.26 -18.87 24.40
CA ILE A 162 -0.42 -17.97 25.35
C ILE A 162 0.51 -16.89 25.91
N LYS A 163 1.81 -17.17 26.05
CA LYS A 163 2.79 -16.22 26.61
C LYS A 163 3.24 -15.16 25.59
N ASN A 164 3.09 -15.42 24.29
CA ASN A 164 3.49 -14.49 23.23
C ASN A 164 2.52 -14.55 22.04
N PRO A 165 1.25 -14.16 22.25
CA PRO A 165 0.24 -14.20 21.21
C PRO A 165 0.56 -13.20 20.08
N PRO A 166 -0.07 -13.32 18.90
CA PRO A 166 0.00 -12.29 17.88
C PRO A 166 -0.58 -10.97 18.40
N SER A 167 -0.24 -9.86 17.74
CA SER A 167 -0.85 -8.55 18.02
C SER A 167 -2.37 -8.64 18.09
N LEU A 168 -2.98 -8.01 19.09
CA LEU A 168 -4.43 -7.97 19.21
C LEU A 168 -5.08 -7.29 18.00
N LEU A 169 -4.49 -6.20 17.50
CA LEU A 169 -4.96 -5.53 16.28
C LEU A 169 -4.98 -6.51 15.08
N LEU A 170 -3.90 -7.29 14.94
CA LEU A 170 -3.80 -8.28 13.87
C LEU A 170 -4.81 -9.42 14.05
N GLN A 171 -5.03 -9.88 15.29
CA GLN A 171 -6.04 -10.90 15.59
C GLN A 171 -7.43 -10.40 15.20
N GLN A 172 -7.85 -9.20 15.62
CA GLN A 172 -9.15 -8.65 15.25
C GLN A 172 -9.30 -8.52 13.72
N ALA A 173 -8.25 -8.11 13.01
CA ALA A 173 -8.27 -7.99 11.56
C ALA A 173 -8.34 -9.36 10.84
N VAL A 174 -7.68 -10.38 11.36
CA VAL A 174 -7.77 -11.77 10.84
C VAL A 174 -9.17 -12.34 11.07
N LEU A 175 -9.75 -12.13 12.25
CA LEU A 175 -11.11 -12.60 12.57
C LEU A 175 -12.16 -11.92 11.71
N LEU A 176 -12.02 -10.61 11.47
CA LEU A 176 -12.84 -9.85 10.53
C LEU A 176 -12.78 -10.41 9.10
N ALA A 177 -11.57 -10.73 8.63
CA ALA A 177 -11.38 -11.27 7.30
C ALA A 177 -11.99 -12.68 7.18
N GLY A 178 -11.75 -13.54 8.18
CA GLY A 178 -12.32 -14.89 8.27
C GLY A 178 -13.85 -14.89 8.37
N SER A 179 -14.46 -13.91 9.05
CA SER A 179 -15.91 -13.86 9.23
C SER A 179 -16.69 -13.66 7.94
N LYS A 180 -16.05 -13.13 6.87
CA LYS A 180 -16.69 -12.92 5.55
C LYS A 180 -16.89 -14.22 4.77
N VAL A 181 -16.13 -15.26 5.08
CA VAL A 181 -16.22 -16.58 4.46
C VAL A 181 -16.82 -17.63 5.40
N CYS A 182 -17.22 -17.21 6.61
CA CYS A 182 -17.79 -18.09 7.63
C CYS A 182 -19.32 -18.07 7.57
N THR A 183 -19.91 -19.26 7.73
CA THR A 183 -21.37 -19.48 7.74
C THR A 183 -21.92 -19.74 9.14
N ASN A 184 -21.07 -19.74 10.18
CA ASN A 184 -21.45 -20.01 11.55
C ASN A 184 -22.49 -18.99 12.07
N SER A 185 -23.58 -19.48 12.66
CA SER A 185 -24.67 -18.68 13.20
C SER A 185 -24.26 -17.83 14.41
N GLN A 186 -23.18 -18.19 15.12
CA GLN A 186 -22.63 -17.41 16.23
C GLN A 186 -22.13 -16.02 15.81
N LEU A 187 -21.96 -15.77 14.51
CA LEU A 187 -21.61 -14.44 13.97
C LEU A 187 -22.82 -13.54 13.74
N ILE A 188 -24.02 -14.08 13.87
CA ILE A 188 -25.27 -13.35 13.72
C ILE A 188 -25.68 -12.85 15.09
N ASP A 189 -25.83 -11.53 15.22
CA ASP A 189 -26.37 -10.94 16.43
C ASP A 189 -27.87 -11.30 16.52
N ALA A 190 -28.26 -11.98 17.60
CA ALA A 190 -29.65 -12.38 17.83
C ALA A 190 -30.60 -11.16 17.93
N ASN A 191 -30.10 -10.03 18.42
CA ASN A 191 -30.86 -8.79 18.54
C ASN A 191 -30.85 -7.98 17.23
N HIS A 192 -29.83 -8.17 16.40
CA HIS A 192 -29.68 -7.47 15.12
C HIS A 192 -29.25 -8.44 14.00
N PRO A 193 -30.15 -9.33 13.51
CA PRO A 193 -29.78 -10.35 12.54
C PRO A 193 -29.31 -9.81 11.19
N THR A 194 -29.70 -8.58 10.86
CA THR A 194 -29.30 -7.85 9.66
C THR A 194 -27.92 -7.20 9.79
N ALA A 195 -27.34 -7.16 11.00
CA ALA A 195 -26.02 -6.59 11.20
C ALA A 195 -24.98 -7.37 10.39
N PRO A 196 -24.09 -6.69 9.65
CA PRO A 196 -23.14 -7.39 8.81
C PRO A 196 -22.16 -8.21 9.66
N ARG A 197 -22.02 -9.49 9.32
CA ARG A 197 -21.13 -10.45 10.01
C ARG A 197 -19.72 -9.86 10.13
N GLY A 198 -19.17 -9.91 11.34
CA GLY A 198 -17.84 -9.37 11.64
C GLY A 198 -17.80 -7.87 11.97
N LEU A 199 -18.92 -7.16 12.01
CA LEU A 199 -18.96 -5.73 12.38
C LEU A 199 -18.28 -5.46 13.74
N ALA A 200 -18.44 -6.37 14.71
CA ALA A 200 -17.75 -6.27 16.00
C ALA A 200 -16.22 -6.27 15.83
N PHE A 201 -15.67 -7.20 15.05
CA PHE A 201 -14.24 -7.28 14.78
C PHE A 201 -13.72 -6.03 14.06
N TYR A 202 -14.51 -5.47 13.12
CA TYR A 202 -14.20 -4.19 12.48
C TYR A 202 -14.11 -3.04 13.48
N LYS A 203 -15.14 -2.87 14.32
CA LYS A 203 -15.18 -1.79 15.33
C LYS A 203 -13.99 -1.90 16.30
N ARG A 204 -13.69 -3.11 16.78
CA ARG A 204 -12.55 -3.37 17.69
C ARG A 204 -11.21 -3.10 17.02
N ALA A 205 -10.98 -3.61 15.81
CA ALA A 205 -9.76 -3.35 15.05
C ALA A 205 -9.56 -1.85 14.78
N LYS A 206 -10.63 -1.16 14.38
CA LYS A 206 -10.60 0.30 14.16
C LYS A 206 -10.28 1.06 15.43
N ALA A 207 -10.90 0.72 16.57
CA ALA A 207 -10.63 1.36 17.85
C ALA A 207 -9.15 1.21 18.26
N LEU A 208 -8.59 -0.02 18.13
CA LEU A 208 -7.17 -0.28 18.39
C LEU A 208 -6.25 0.52 17.46
N TYR A 209 -6.62 0.65 16.18
CA TYR A 209 -5.88 1.46 15.22
C TYR A 209 -5.92 2.96 15.58
N ASP A 210 -7.11 3.52 15.82
CA ASP A 210 -7.30 4.94 16.13
C ASP A 210 -6.61 5.35 17.44
N ALA A 211 -6.52 4.42 18.41
CA ALA A 211 -5.78 4.61 19.65
C ALA A 211 -4.25 4.56 19.49
N ASN A 212 -3.74 4.18 18.31
CA ASN A 212 -2.34 3.83 18.04
C ASN A 212 -1.82 2.70 18.96
N TYR A 213 -2.65 1.68 19.19
CA TYR A 213 -2.31 0.59 20.11
C TYR A 213 -1.15 -0.29 19.64
N GLU A 214 -1.00 -0.46 18.32
CA GLU A 214 0.07 -1.27 17.73
C GLU A 214 1.24 -0.40 17.26
N GLY A 215 2.42 -0.63 17.84
CA GLY A 215 3.65 0.09 17.47
C GLY A 215 4.37 -0.47 16.23
N ASN A 216 4.17 -1.74 15.89
CA ASN A 216 4.81 -2.35 14.72
C ASN A 216 4.08 -1.93 13.44
N ARG A 217 4.74 -1.05 12.65
CA ARG A 217 4.16 -0.50 11.42
C ARG A 217 3.81 -1.55 10.36
N VAL A 218 4.54 -2.68 10.30
CA VAL A 218 4.21 -3.77 9.38
C VAL A 218 2.90 -4.43 9.80
N ILE A 219 2.70 -4.66 11.11
CA ILE A 219 1.45 -5.22 11.64
C ILE A 219 0.29 -4.27 11.38
N VAL A 220 0.49 -2.97 11.58
CA VAL A 220 -0.52 -1.95 11.24
C VAL A 220 -0.90 -2.04 9.77
N ILE A 221 0.06 -2.11 8.85
CA ILE A 221 -0.23 -2.25 7.41
C ILE A 221 -0.99 -3.55 7.11
N GLN A 222 -0.55 -4.68 7.67
CA GLN A 222 -1.26 -5.97 7.53
C GLN A 222 -2.71 -5.86 7.99
N ALA A 223 -2.94 -5.26 9.17
CA ALA A 223 -4.27 -5.07 9.72
C ALA A 223 -5.13 -4.15 8.83
N LEU A 224 -4.58 -3.04 8.33
CA LEU A 224 -5.31 -2.13 7.44
C LEU A 224 -5.73 -2.78 6.12
N VAL A 225 -4.86 -3.62 5.52
CA VAL A 225 -5.19 -4.38 4.30
C VAL A 225 -6.35 -5.34 4.57
N LEU A 226 -6.34 -6.02 5.72
CA LEU A 226 -7.38 -6.97 6.12
C LEU A 226 -8.69 -6.27 6.52
N VAL A 227 -8.61 -5.13 7.21
CA VAL A 227 -9.78 -4.28 7.49
C VAL A 227 -10.41 -3.80 6.18
N GLY A 228 -9.59 -3.42 5.19
CA GLY A 228 -10.07 -3.09 3.85
C GLY A 228 -10.73 -4.25 3.09
N TRP A 229 -10.59 -5.51 3.54
CA TRP A 229 -11.38 -6.64 3.02
C TRP A 229 -12.85 -6.56 3.42
N TYR A 230 -13.16 -5.84 4.50
CA TYR A 230 -14.53 -5.62 4.92
C TYR A 230 -15.23 -4.61 4.01
N CYS A 231 -16.17 -5.12 3.20
CA CYS A 231 -17.13 -4.30 2.49
C CYS A 231 -18.49 -4.45 3.18
N ALA A 232 -18.92 -3.40 3.89
CA ALA A 232 -20.29 -3.22 4.37
C ALA A 232 -20.79 -1.88 3.84
N GLU A 233 -22.04 -1.86 3.41
CA GLU A 233 -22.67 -0.72 2.70
C GLU A 233 -22.84 0.49 3.61
N ASP A 234 -23.00 0.29 4.93
CA ASP A 234 -23.25 1.34 5.91
C ASP A 234 -21.98 1.99 6.50
N ILE A 235 -20.80 1.74 5.92
CA ILE A 235 -19.54 2.27 6.44
C ILE A 235 -18.97 3.34 5.53
N THR A 236 -18.81 4.55 6.08
CA THR A 236 -18.21 5.71 5.39
C THR A 236 -16.77 5.49 4.94
N GLN A 237 -16.05 4.61 5.63
CA GLN A 237 -14.68 4.17 5.30
C GLN A 237 -14.71 2.84 4.55
N ASP A 238 -14.85 2.94 3.24
CA ASP A 238 -14.95 1.79 2.34
C ASP A 238 -13.57 1.13 2.06
N ALA A 239 -13.58 0.05 1.26
CA ALA A 239 -12.36 -0.65 0.84
C ALA A 239 -11.33 0.27 0.16
N PHE A 240 -11.77 1.34 -0.53
CA PHE A 240 -10.86 2.31 -1.16
C PHE A 240 -10.13 3.14 -0.10
N TYR A 241 -10.83 3.62 0.94
CA TYR A 241 -10.23 4.35 2.04
C TYR A 241 -9.13 3.53 2.73
N TRP A 242 -9.46 2.31 3.16
CA TRP A 242 -8.53 1.45 3.90
C TRP A 242 -7.33 1.01 3.06
N THR A 243 -7.56 0.67 1.79
CA THR A 243 -6.47 0.32 0.85
C THR A 243 -5.57 1.52 0.62
N SER A 244 -6.13 2.71 0.36
CA SER A 244 -5.35 3.95 0.17
C SER A 244 -4.53 4.29 1.42
N LEU A 245 -5.09 4.11 2.61
CA LEU A 245 -4.41 4.35 3.88
C LEU A 245 -3.27 3.34 4.08
N ALA A 246 -3.51 2.05 3.84
CA ALA A 246 -2.48 1.01 3.91
C ALA A 246 -1.34 1.28 2.93
N THR A 247 -1.65 1.66 1.68
CA THR A 247 -0.68 2.06 0.66
C THR A 247 0.16 3.25 1.14
N LYS A 248 -0.44 4.31 1.65
CA LYS A 248 0.30 5.48 2.20
C LYS A 248 1.22 5.09 3.37
N ARG A 249 0.77 4.21 4.26
CA ARG A 249 1.60 3.70 5.36
C ARG A 249 2.76 2.85 4.84
N ALA A 250 2.54 2.03 3.81
CA ALA A 250 3.59 1.25 3.15
C ALA A 250 4.63 2.16 2.48
N TYR A 251 4.20 3.23 1.81
CA TYR A 251 5.11 4.27 1.29
C TYR A 251 5.95 4.89 2.41
N SER A 252 5.34 5.25 3.55
CA SER A 252 6.06 5.92 4.65
C SER A 252 7.19 5.10 5.29
N ILE A 253 7.13 3.77 5.19
CA ILE A 253 8.19 2.88 5.68
C ILE A 253 9.09 2.35 4.55
N GLY A 254 8.83 2.76 3.31
CA GLY A 254 9.68 2.41 2.17
C GLY A 254 9.45 1.01 1.60
N MET A 255 8.26 0.42 1.77
CA MET A 255 7.93 -0.90 1.17
C MET A 255 7.91 -0.89 -0.37
N HIS A 256 7.77 0.29 -0.98
CA HIS A 256 7.83 0.51 -2.43
C HIS A 256 9.25 0.46 -2.98
N ARG A 257 10.26 0.38 -2.11
CA ARG A 257 11.66 0.31 -2.49
C ARG A 257 12.22 -1.09 -2.30
N ASN A 258 13.26 -1.42 -3.06
CA ASN A 258 13.96 -2.68 -2.94
C ASN A 258 14.58 -2.78 -1.55
N GLY A 259 14.23 -3.85 -0.85
CA GLY A 259 14.58 -4.07 0.54
C GLY A 259 15.90 -4.83 0.70
N ASP A 260 16.97 -4.42 0.01
CA ASP A 260 18.25 -5.15 0.04
C ASP A 260 18.90 -5.19 1.43
N ASN A 261 18.54 -4.24 2.29
CA ASN A 261 18.98 -4.18 3.69
C ASN A 261 18.12 -5.04 4.64
N LEU A 262 17.07 -5.71 4.16
CA LEU A 262 16.20 -6.58 4.95
C LEU A 262 16.72 -8.02 4.93
N ASN A 263 16.43 -8.78 5.98
CA ASN A 263 16.69 -10.22 5.92
C ASN A 263 15.77 -10.91 4.88
N LYS A 264 16.16 -12.10 4.42
CA LYS A 264 15.44 -12.83 3.36
C LYS A 264 13.95 -12.99 3.66
N ASN A 265 13.59 -13.43 4.87
CA ASN A 265 12.20 -13.69 5.24
C ASN A 265 11.37 -12.40 5.34
N GLN A 266 11.98 -11.30 5.77
CA GLN A 266 11.36 -9.97 5.79
C GLN A 266 11.17 -9.41 4.39
N LYS A 267 12.18 -9.52 3.50
CA LYS A 267 12.09 -9.10 2.09
C LYS A 267 10.96 -9.82 1.38
N LYS A 268 10.85 -11.15 1.56
CA LYS A 268 9.74 -11.96 1.04
C LYS A 268 8.38 -11.45 1.53
N LEU A 269 8.22 -11.26 2.84
CA LEU A 269 6.95 -10.76 3.42
C LEU A 269 6.60 -9.37 2.89
N TRP A 270 7.57 -8.46 2.77
CA TRP A 270 7.39 -7.12 2.22
C TRP A 270 6.95 -7.17 0.76
N LYS A 271 7.57 -8.03 -0.07
CA LYS A 271 7.13 -8.27 -1.44
C LYS A 271 5.68 -8.74 -1.48
N ARG A 272 5.29 -9.72 -0.65
CA ARG A 272 3.89 -10.19 -0.60
C ARG A 272 2.91 -9.07 -0.21
N ILE A 273 3.25 -8.25 0.79
CA ILE A 273 2.44 -7.09 1.20
C ILE A 273 2.33 -6.06 0.06
N TRP A 274 3.46 -5.69 -0.53
CA TRP A 274 3.50 -4.71 -1.62
C TRP A 274 2.67 -5.14 -2.83
N TRP A 275 2.85 -6.37 -3.29
CA TRP A 275 2.10 -6.90 -4.43
C TRP A 275 0.61 -7.10 -4.11
N THR A 276 0.26 -7.31 -2.84
CA THR A 276 -1.15 -7.31 -2.40
C THR A 276 -1.78 -5.91 -2.46
N LEU A 277 -1.05 -4.89 -2.01
CA LEU A 277 -1.50 -3.50 -2.14
C LEU A 277 -1.65 -3.10 -3.60
N PHE A 278 -0.69 -3.51 -4.45
CA PHE A 278 -0.74 -3.31 -5.88
C PHE A 278 -2.00 -3.92 -6.51
N THR A 279 -2.24 -5.23 -6.34
CA THR A 279 -3.42 -5.88 -6.94
C THR A 279 -4.72 -5.27 -6.43
N ARG A 280 -4.78 -4.94 -5.13
CA ARG A 280 -5.97 -4.33 -4.53
C ARG A 280 -6.28 -2.94 -5.06
N ASP A 281 -5.25 -2.10 -5.23
CA ASP A 281 -5.39 -0.75 -5.79
C ASP A 281 -5.99 -0.80 -7.20
N ARG A 282 -5.52 -1.72 -8.07
CA ARG A 282 -6.03 -1.87 -9.44
C ARG A 282 -7.42 -2.49 -9.45
N SER A 283 -7.68 -3.50 -8.63
CA SER A 283 -9.00 -4.11 -8.52
C SER A 283 -10.06 -3.08 -8.13
N ILE A 284 -9.78 -2.24 -7.12
CA ILE A 284 -10.68 -1.17 -6.69
C ILE A 284 -10.84 -0.11 -7.79
N ALA A 285 -9.75 0.30 -8.44
CA ALA A 285 -9.76 1.29 -9.51
C ALA A 285 -10.68 0.86 -10.67
N VAL A 286 -10.60 -0.41 -11.10
CA VAL A 286 -11.45 -0.97 -12.16
C VAL A 286 -12.91 -1.03 -11.74
N THR A 287 -13.20 -1.63 -10.58
CA THR A 287 -14.59 -1.85 -10.15
C THR A 287 -15.31 -0.57 -9.78
N ARG A 288 -14.59 0.44 -9.25
CA ARG A 288 -15.19 1.68 -8.75
C ARG A 288 -14.87 2.91 -9.61
N ARG A 289 -14.22 2.73 -10.76
CA ARG A 289 -13.76 3.81 -11.65
C ARG A 289 -12.98 4.90 -10.92
N ARG A 290 -12.10 4.49 -10.01
CA ARG A 290 -11.26 5.41 -9.23
C ARG A 290 -9.84 5.46 -9.81
N PRO A 291 -9.11 6.57 -9.64
CA PRO A 291 -7.70 6.62 -9.99
C PRO A 291 -6.89 5.58 -9.22
N VAL A 292 -5.89 5.00 -9.88
CA VAL A 292 -4.88 4.16 -9.22
C VAL A 292 -3.99 5.03 -8.32
N SER A 293 -3.67 4.54 -7.12
CA SER A 293 -2.82 5.25 -6.17
C SER A 293 -1.34 4.91 -6.29
N ILE A 294 -1.01 3.73 -6.83
CA ILE A 294 0.39 3.29 -7.03
C ILE A 294 0.78 3.52 -8.49
N SER A 295 1.66 4.47 -8.78
CA SER A 295 2.20 4.64 -10.14
C SER A 295 3.27 3.59 -10.43
N THR A 296 3.40 3.16 -11.69
CA THR A 296 4.41 2.18 -12.13
C THR A 296 5.83 2.72 -12.07
N GLY A 297 6.03 4.04 -12.10
CA GLY A 297 7.34 4.69 -11.95
C GLY A 297 7.79 4.91 -10.51
N ASP A 298 6.92 4.69 -9.52
CA ASP A 298 7.16 5.09 -8.13
C ASP A 298 7.73 3.96 -7.26
N TYR A 299 7.95 2.76 -7.81
CA TYR A 299 8.47 1.61 -7.06
C TYR A 299 9.51 0.83 -7.85
N ASP A 300 10.42 0.17 -7.14
CA ASP A 300 11.48 -0.70 -7.70
C ASP A 300 11.47 -2.10 -7.04
N VAL A 301 10.35 -2.48 -6.41
CA VAL A 301 10.13 -3.81 -5.84
C VAL A 301 10.17 -4.89 -6.94
N GLU A 302 11.05 -5.87 -6.75
CA GLU A 302 11.16 -7.03 -7.63
C GLU A 302 9.83 -7.75 -7.85
N SER A 303 9.66 -8.35 -9.03
CA SER A 303 8.49 -9.19 -9.30
C SER A 303 8.39 -10.33 -8.29
N ILE A 304 7.16 -10.60 -7.85
CA ILE A 304 6.88 -11.70 -6.93
C ILE A 304 7.07 -13.05 -7.64
N CYS A 305 7.66 -14.01 -6.93
CA CYS A 305 7.91 -15.37 -7.42
C CYS A 305 7.49 -16.42 -6.38
N LYS A 306 7.60 -17.70 -6.74
CA LYS A 306 7.23 -18.82 -5.85
C LYS A 306 8.03 -18.84 -4.56
N ASP A 307 9.32 -18.49 -4.63
CA ASP A 307 10.22 -18.50 -3.47
C ASP A 307 9.82 -17.50 -2.39
N ASP A 308 9.08 -16.44 -2.77
CA ASP A 308 8.53 -15.46 -1.84
C ASP A 308 7.46 -16.05 -0.92
N PHE A 309 6.92 -17.25 -1.21
CA PHE A 309 5.91 -17.94 -0.42
C PHE A 309 6.46 -19.06 0.47
N ILE A 310 7.77 -19.29 0.43
CA ILE A 310 8.45 -20.20 1.35
C ILE A 310 8.62 -19.47 2.68
N GLU A 311 7.85 -19.88 3.69
CA GLU A 311 7.65 -19.12 4.93
C GLU A 311 8.66 -19.40 6.05
N SER A 312 9.37 -20.52 5.96
CA SER A 312 10.36 -20.95 6.95
C SER A 312 11.58 -21.55 6.26
N ASP A 313 12.71 -21.55 6.97
CA ASP A 313 13.97 -22.13 6.47
C ASP A 313 13.85 -23.64 6.23
N ASN A 314 12.83 -24.27 6.80
CA ASN A 314 12.48 -25.68 6.59
C ASN A 314 11.82 -25.95 5.22
N GLY A 315 11.64 -24.92 4.38
CA GLY A 315 11.12 -25.08 3.02
C GLY A 315 9.60 -25.27 2.91
N VAL A 316 8.85 -25.06 4.00
CA VAL A 316 7.38 -25.17 3.95
C VAL A 316 6.81 -24.05 3.07
N SER A 317 6.37 -24.44 1.88
CA SER A 317 5.66 -23.57 0.95
C SER A 317 4.15 -23.64 1.20
N GLY A 318 3.46 -22.52 0.93
CA GLY A 318 2.01 -22.56 0.77
C GLY A 318 1.58 -23.51 -0.37
N ASP A 319 0.29 -23.84 -0.41
CA ASP A 319 -0.32 -24.63 -1.47
C ASP A 319 0.11 -24.09 -2.86
N PRO A 320 0.73 -24.92 -3.72
CA PRO A 320 1.18 -24.50 -5.05
C PRO A 320 0.09 -23.83 -5.89
N LEU A 321 -1.18 -24.25 -5.75
CA LEU A 321 -2.30 -23.67 -6.47
C LEU A 321 -2.57 -22.23 -6.02
N HIS A 322 -2.55 -21.98 -4.71
CA HIS A 322 -2.73 -20.65 -4.12
C HIS A 322 -1.60 -19.70 -4.52
N VAL A 323 -0.36 -20.19 -4.52
CA VAL A 323 0.80 -19.42 -4.97
C VAL A 323 0.66 -19.06 -6.44
N GLN A 324 0.36 -20.04 -7.31
CA GLN A 324 0.14 -19.78 -8.73
C GLN A 324 -1.00 -18.79 -8.96
N PHE A 325 -2.11 -18.91 -8.23
CA PHE A 325 -3.23 -17.99 -8.33
C PHE A 325 -2.78 -16.54 -8.08
N PHE A 326 -2.07 -16.29 -6.98
CA PHE A 326 -1.63 -14.94 -6.65
C PHE A 326 -0.62 -14.39 -7.68
N LEU A 327 0.31 -15.22 -8.15
CA LEU A 327 1.28 -14.82 -9.19
C LEU A 327 0.57 -14.42 -10.49
N GLN A 328 -0.44 -15.19 -10.91
CA GLN A 328 -1.22 -14.88 -12.11
C GLN A 328 -2.10 -13.66 -11.91
N TYR A 329 -2.69 -13.50 -10.72
CA TYR A 329 -3.50 -12.34 -10.38
C TYR A 329 -2.67 -11.04 -10.46
N VAL A 330 -1.44 -11.05 -9.96
CA VAL A 330 -0.50 -9.92 -10.10
C VAL A 330 -0.23 -9.58 -11.57
N LYS A 331 -0.06 -10.58 -12.45
CA LYS A 331 0.14 -10.34 -13.89
C LYS A 331 -1.06 -9.67 -14.53
N ILE A 332 -2.29 -10.14 -14.26
CA ILE A 332 -3.52 -9.51 -14.75
C ILE A 332 -3.56 -8.04 -14.27
N CYS A 333 -3.31 -7.78 -12.98
CA CYS A 333 -3.33 -6.42 -12.45
C CYS A 333 -2.23 -5.50 -13.02
N LYS A 334 -1.09 -6.05 -13.47
CA LYS A 334 -0.07 -5.27 -14.20
C LYS A 334 -0.60 -4.83 -15.57
N ILE A 335 -1.25 -5.72 -16.30
CA ILE A 335 -1.90 -5.41 -17.59
C ILE A 335 -3.02 -4.39 -17.37
N THR A 336 -3.84 -4.56 -16.33
CA THR A 336 -4.86 -3.59 -15.91
C THR A 336 -4.28 -2.20 -15.65
N GLY A 337 -3.19 -2.11 -14.88
CA GLY A 337 -2.56 -0.83 -14.57
C GLY A 337 -2.12 -0.08 -15.82
N TYR A 338 -1.59 -0.81 -16.80
CA TYR A 338 -1.28 -0.25 -18.11
C TYR A 338 -2.55 0.27 -18.81
N VAL A 339 -3.63 -0.52 -18.88
CA VAL A 339 -4.91 -0.09 -19.49
C VAL A 339 -5.47 1.17 -18.83
N LEU A 340 -5.52 1.19 -17.49
CA LEU A 340 -6.06 2.32 -16.73
C LEU A 340 -5.26 3.61 -16.97
N SER A 341 -3.93 3.51 -17.10
CA SER A 341 -3.07 4.67 -17.38
C SER A 341 -3.35 5.29 -18.75
N GLN A 342 -3.81 4.50 -19.72
CA GLN A 342 -4.13 4.96 -21.08
C GLN A 342 -5.56 5.49 -21.18
N CYS A 343 -6.54 4.83 -20.56
CA CYS A 343 -7.96 5.17 -20.71
C CYS A 343 -8.41 6.38 -19.86
N TYR A 344 -7.70 6.72 -18.78
CA TYR A 344 -8.16 7.72 -17.79
C TYR A 344 -7.21 8.90 -17.58
N SER A 345 -6.21 9.09 -18.46
CA SER A 345 -5.40 10.31 -18.44
C SER A 345 -6.23 11.51 -18.91
N VAL A 346 -6.33 12.56 -18.07
CA VAL A 346 -7.06 13.80 -18.38
C VAL A 346 -6.35 14.61 -19.48
N GLU A 347 -5.03 14.49 -19.55
CA GLU A 347 -4.28 14.85 -20.75
C GLU A 347 -4.50 13.72 -21.75
N GLY A 348 -5.40 13.92 -22.71
CA GLY A 348 -5.52 13.05 -23.86
C GLY A 348 -4.13 12.80 -24.40
N SER A 349 -3.67 11.57 -24.30
CA SER A 349 -2.31 11.21 -24.69
C SER A 349 -2.09 11.69 -26.12
N THR A 350 -1.03 12.48 -26.33
CA THR A 350 -0.67 13.01 -27.66
C THR A 350 -0.34 11.89 -28.66
N GLU A 351 -0.16 10.66 -28.17
CA GLU A 351 -0.25 9.45 -28.96
C GLU A 351 -1.51 8.67 -28.56
N PRO A 352 -2.42 8.34 -29.50
CA PRO A 352 -3.49 7.40 -29.22
C PRO A 352 -2.85 6.05 -28.89
N ALA A 353 -2.93 5.64 -27.62
CA ALA A 353 -2.46 4.33 -27.20
C ALA A 353 -3.18 3.25 -28.02
N ASN A 354 -2.43 2.32 -28.60
CA ASN A 354 -2.98 1.31 -29.49
C ASN A 354 -3.81 0.31 -28.66
N PRO A 355 -5.16 0.33 -28.72
CA PRO A 355 -5.99 -0.58 -27.91
C PRO A 355 -5.72 -2.05 -28.27
N GLY A 356 -5.10 -2.30 -29.43
CA GLY A 356 -4.61 -3.61 -29.84
C GLY A 356 -3.59 -4.21 -28.87
N ASP A 357 -2.71 -3.43 -28.24
CA ASP A 357 -1.60 -3.99 -27.47
C ASP A 357 -2.03 -4.53 -26.10
N CYS A 358 -2.99 -3.90 -25.44
CA CYS A 358 -3.55 -4.48 -24.21
C CYS A 358 -4.46 -5.67 -24.51
N GLY A 359 -5.17 -5.66 -25.66
CA GLY A 359 -5.97 -6.79 -26.10
C GLY A 359 -5.09 -8.01 -26.33
N LYS A 360 -3.98 -7.83 -27.04
CA LYS A 360 -2.94 -8.84 -27.22
C LYS A 360 -2.37 -9.32 -25.90
N ALA A 361 -2.04 -8.43 -24.96
CA ALA A 361 -1.48 -8.82 -23.66
C ALA A 361 -2.46 -9.68 -22.81
N LEU A 362 -3.76 -9.36 -22.83
CA LEU A 362 -4.78 -10.17 -22.18
C LEU A 362 -4.96 -11.52 -22.88
N THR A 363 -5.00 -11.54 -24.21
CA THR A 363 -5.09 -12.79 -24.99
C THR A 363 -3.87 -13.68 -24.78
N ASP A 364 -2.67 -13.10 -24.79
CA ASP A 364 -1.40 -13.80 -24.52
C ASP A 364 -1.38 -14.36 -23.10
N TRP A 365 -1.85 -13.60 -22.10
CA TRP A 365 -2.01 -14.11 -20.74
C TRP A 365 -2.97 -15.30 -20.70
N LEU A 366 -4.10 -15.24 -21.40
CA LEU A 366 -5.10 -16.32 -21.44
C LEU A 366 -4.53 -17.58 -22.08
N GLN A 367 -3.76 -17.45 -23.17
CA GLN A 367 -3.09 -18.57 -23.84
C GLN A 367 -2.01 -19.23 -22.97
N ASN A 368 -1.33 -18.44 -22.14
CA ASN A 368 -0.28 -18.90 -21.22
C ASN A 368 -0.78 -19.14 -19.79
N CYS A 369 -2.10 -19.20 -19.57
CA CYS A 369 -2.68 -19.47 -18.26
C CYS A 369 -2.32 -20.91 -17.82
N PRO A 370 -1.80 -21.12 -16.60
CA PRO A 370 -1.49 -22.47 -16.12
C PRO A 370 -2.71 -23.39 -16.16
N PRO A 371 -2.56 -24.67 -16.57
CA PRO A 371 -3.67 -25.61 -16.69
C PRO A 371 -4.50 -25.77 -15.40
N GLU A 372 -3.88 -25.62 -14.23
CA GLU A 372 -4.54 -25.77 -12.93
C GLU A 372 -5.45 -24.58 -12.58
N LEU A 373 -5.26 -23.44 -13.24
CA LEU A 373 -6.00 -22.20 -13.05
C LEU A 373 -6.88 -21.84 -14.25
N PHE A 374 -6.86 -22.67 -15.29
CA PHE A 374 -7.70 -22.49 -16.46
C PHE A 374 -9.18 -22.72 -16.09
N TRP A 375 -10.05 -21.86 -16.59
CA TRP A 375 -11.50 -22.03 -16.50
C TRP A 375 -12.04 -22.71 -17.76
N GLY A 376 -12.36 -24.00 -17.67
CA GLY A 376 -13.11 -24.74 -18.69
C GLY A 376 -14.43 -25.27 -18.14
N GLU A 377 -15.39 -25.54 -19.05
CA GLU A 377 -16.73 -26.04 -18.68
C GLU A 377 -16.69 -27.27 -17.76
N THR A 378 -15.76 -28.19 -18.00
CA THR A 378 -15.60 -29.45 -17.26
C THR A 378 -14.44 -29.45 -16.26
N LYS A 379 -13.54 -28.46 -16.33
CA LYS A 379 -12.36 -28.34 -15.47
C LYS A 379 -12.29 -26.92 -14.92
N HIS A 380 -12.91 -26.73 -13.78
CA HIS A 380 -12.83 -25.48 -13.04
C HIS A 380 -12.79 -25.72 -11.53
N ASN A 381 -12.22 -24.77 -10.82
CA ASN A 381 -12.22 -24.71 -9.36
C ASN A 381 -12.50 -23.26 -8.94
N PHE A 382 -12.67 -23.04 -7.64
CA PHE A 382 -12.95 -21.70 -7.11
C PHE A 382 -11.88 -20.67 -7.54
N TRP A 383 -10.60 -21.05 -7.55
CA TRP A 383 -9.49 -20.15 -7.88
C TRP A 383 -9.45 -19.80 -9.36
N SER A 384 -9.73 -20.75 -10.26
CA SER A 384 -9.87 -20.45 -11.68
C SER A 384 -11.07 -19.55 -11.94
N ALA A 385 -12.20 -19.77 -11.25
CA ALA A 385 -13.38 -18.91 -11.32
C ALA A 385 -13.04 -17.46 -10.96
N LEU A 386 -12.38 -17.29 -9.81
CA LEU A 386 -12.03 -15.99 -9.27
C LEU A 386 -11.03 -15.26 -10.19
N LEU A 387 -10.04 -16.00 -10.71
CA LEU A 387 -9.01 -15.44 -11.59
C LEU A 387 -9.61 -14.98 -12.93
N HIS A 388 -10.41 -15.84 -13.56
CA HIS A 388 -11.10 -15.50 -14.82
C HIS A 388 -12.17 -14.43 -14.61
N GLY A 389 -12.87 -14.39 -13.47
CA GLY A 389 -13.78 -13.30 -13.11
C GLY A 389 -13.08 -11.94 -13.05
N ASN A 390 -11.88 -11.90 -12.47
CA ASN A 390 -11.04 -10.70 -12.50
C ASN A 390 -10.60 -10.34 -13.92
N TYR A 391 -10.20 -11.32 -14.74
CA TYR A 391 -9.83 -11.14 -16.15
C TYR A 391 -10.98 -10.52 -16.98
N TYR A 392 -12.18 -11.09 -16.92
CA TYR A 392 -13.32 -10.60 -17.71
C TYR A 392 -13.81 -9.23 -17.22
N SER A 393 -13.72 -8.95 -15.92
CA SER A 393 -14.00 -7.61 -15.39
C SER A 393 -13.09 -6.55 -16.02
N GLN A 394 -11.85 -6.91 -16.40
CA GLN A 394 -10.95 -5.99 -17.12
C GLN A 394 -11.39 -5.74 -18.56
N ILE A 395 -11.90 -6.77 -19.24
CA ILE A 395 -12.35 -6.65 -20.63
C ILE A 395 -13.56 -5.71 -20.70
N GLU A 396 -14.53 -5.88 -19.80
CA GLU A 396 -15.72 -5.02 -19.77
C GLU A 396 -15.37 -3.57 -19.45
N ALA A 397 -14.39 -3.32 -18.57
CA ALA A 397 -13.91 -1.96 -18.29
C ALA A 397 -13.32 -1.23 -19.50
N ARG A 398 -12.98 -1.93 -20.60
CA ARG A 398 -12.50 -1.33 -21.86
C ARG A 398 -13.61 -0.93 -22.81
N LYS A 399 -14.82 -1.47 -22.65
CA LYS A 399 -15.95 -1.22 -23.57
C LYS A 399 -16.74 0.05 -23.22
N THR A 400 -16.55 0.57 -22.00
CA THR A 400 -17.22 1.77 -21.47
C THR A 400 -16.25 2.93 -21.36
#